data_AF-A0A0J7KKK0-F1
#
_entry.id   AF-A0A0J7KKK0-F1
#
_cell.length_a   1.000
_cell.length_b   1.000
_cell.length_c   1.000
_cell.angle_alpha   90.00
_cell.angle_beta   90.00
_cell.angle_gamma   90.00
#
_symmetry.space_group_name_H-M   'P 1'
#
loop_
_entity.id
_entity.type
_entity.pdbx_description
1 polymer ?
#
loop_
_entity_poly.entity_id
_entity_poly.type
_entity_poly.pdbx_seq_one_letter_code
_entity_poly.pdbx_strand_id
1 'polypeptide(L)'
;MVNELEDVLETWRDYCAKLYKQERIKEEINIAEEIVHKPEVIMSEVENALKSLKRNKSPRADGISSELLLRLGERRRHLLEDLCNEIEIWESGTWPED
;
A
#
# COMPACT_ATOMS: atom_id res chain seq x y z
N MET A 1 28.33 -16.09 -32.89
CA MET A 1 26.93 -15.80 -32.54
C MET A 1 26.81 -15.81 -31.00
N VAL A 2 27.52 -14.89 -30.35
CA VAL A 2 27.61 -14.77 -28.88
C VAL A 2 27.37 -13.31 -28.44
N ASN A 3 27.63 -12.35 -29.34
CA ASN A 3 27.52 -10.92 -29.03
C ASN A 3 26.10 -10.40 -28.83
N GLU A 4 25.06 -10.97 -29.46
CA GLU A 4 23.71 -10.38 -29.36
C GLU A 4 23.13 -10.43 -27.93
N LEU A 5 23.39 -11.51 -27.19
CA LEU A 5 22.89 -11.63 -25.81
C LEU A 5 23.67 -10.75 -24.84
N GLU A 6 24.99 -10.65 -25.02
CA GLU A 6 25.85 -9.80 -24.21
C GLU A 6 25.53 -8.31 -24.44
N ASP A 7 25.31 -7.91 -25.69
CA ASP A 7 24.93 -6.55 -26.06
C ASP A 7 23.56 -6.16 -25.46
N VAL A 8 22.60 -7.10 -25.47
CA VAL A 8 21.29 -6.91 -24.83
C VAL A 8 21.44 -6.77 -23.31
N LEU A 9 22.27 -7.60 -22.68
CA LEU A 9 22.52 -7.52 -21.23
C LEU A 9 23.20 -6.22 -20.83
N GLU A 10 24.16 -5.73 -21.61
CA GLU A 10 24.79 -4.43 -21.38
C GLU A 10 23.79 -3.29 -21.53
N THR A 11 22.92 -3.34 -22.55
CA THR A 11 21.87 -2.34 -22.75
C THR A 11 20.92 -2.26 -21.55
N TRP A 12 20.49 -3.42 -21.03
CA TRP A 12 19.65 -3.48 -19.83
C TRP A 12 20.38 -2.98 -18.57
N ARG A 13 21.66 -3.32 -18.43
CA ARG A 13 22.49 -2.87 -17.31
C ARG A 13 22.61 -1.35 -17.30
N ASP A 14 22.91 -0.75 -18.45
CA ASP A 14 23.04 0.69 -18.61
C ASP A 14 21.72 1.43 -18.36
N TYR A 15 20.61 0.87 -18.84
CA TYR A 15 19.28 1.42 -18.61
C TYR A 15 18.94 1.43 -17.11
N CYS A 16 19.11 0.31 -16.41
CA CYS A 16 18.85 0.21 -14.98
C CYS A 16 19.79 1.12 -14.18
N ALA A 17 21.08 1.16 -14.52
CA ALA A 17 22.05 2.03 -13.86
C ALA A 17 21.67 3.51 -13.98
N LYS A 18 21.14 3.95 -15.14
CA LYS A 18 20.63 5.32 -15.35
C LYS A 18 19.34 5.58 -14.57
N LEU A 19 18.41 4.62 -14.57
CA LEU A 19 17.11 4.74 -13.89
C LEU A 19 17.28 4.96 -12.38
N TYR A 20 18.21 4.23 -11.76
CA TYR A 20 18.48 4.31 -10.33
C TYR A 20 19.64 5.25 -9.97
N LYS A 21 20.16 6.03 -10.95
CA LYS A 21 21.23 7.02 -10.73
C LYS A 21 20.76 8.29 -10.03
N GLN A 22 19.46 8.41 -9.71
CA GLN A 22 19.01 9.54 -8.92
C GLN A 22 19.79 9.56 -7.62
N GLU A 23 20.56 10.63 -7.40
CA GLU A 23 20.91 11.03 -6.05
C GLU A 23 19.60 11.02 -5.29
N ARG A 24 19.49 10.14 -4.29
CA ARG A 24 18.48 10.30 -3.26
C ARG A 24 18.72 11.70 -2.72
N ILE A 25 18.00 12.69 -3.24
CA ILE A 25 17.62 13.84 -2.45
C ILE A 25 16.88 13.14 -1.31
N LYS A 26 17.61 12.94 -0.21
CA LYS A 26 16.97 12.79 1.08
C LYS A 26 16.34 14.16 1.27
N GLU A 27 15.18 14.36 0.63
CA GLU A 27 14.19 15.22 1.24
C GLU A 27 14.03 14.54 2.60
N GLU A 28 14.69 15.13 3.60
CA GLU A 28 14.29 14.92 4.97
C GLU A 28 12.85 15.37 4.95
N ILE A 29 11.96 14.39 4.72
CA ILE A 29 10.55 14.58 4.94
C ILE A 29 10.55 14.94 6.41
N ASN A 30 10.37 16.22 6.68
CA ASN A 30 10.22 16.71 8.02
C ASN A 30 8.83 16.23 8.45
N ILE A 31 8.74 14.95 8.85
CA ILE A 31 7.55 14.39 9.49
C ILE A 31 7.49 14.89 10.95
N ALA A 32 8.22 15.96 11.29
CA ALA A 32 8.07 16.61 12.57
C ALA A 32 6.71 17.32 12.58
N GLU A 33 5.82 16.76 13.40
CA GLU A 33 4.84 17.48 14.22
C GLU A 33 3.46 17.80 13.64
N GLU A 34 2.91 17.02 12.71
CA GLU A 34 1.48 17.16 12.39
C GLU A 34 0.73 15.85 12.10
N ILE A 35 1.03 14.79 12.85
CA ILE A 35 0.06 13.72 13.07
C ILE A 35 -0.06 13.52 14.58
N VAL A 36 -0.55 14.56 15.28
CA VAL A 36 -0.87 14.42 16.71
C VAL A 36 -2.09 13.53 16.90
N HIS A 37 -2.96 13.41 15.88
CA HIS A 37 -4.09 12.50 15.89
C HIS A 37 -4.37 11.91 14.51
N LYS A 38 -4.68 10.61 14.48
CA LYS A 38 -5.23 9.93 13.32
C LYS A 38 -6.59 10.55 12.97
N PRO A 39 -6.86 10.92 11.72
CA PRO A 39 -8.19 11.33 11.31
C PRO A 39 -9.16 10.15 11.47
N GLU A 40 -10.34 10.43 12.01
CA GLU A 40 -11.41 9.45 12.09
C GLU A 40 -11.81 9.03 10.67
N VAL A 41 -11.77 7.72 10.41
CA VAL A 41 -12.20 7.18 9.12
C VAL A 41 -13.72 7.24 9.09
N ILE A 42 -14.26 7.85 8.04
CA ILE A 42 -15.71 8.00 7.85
C ILE A 42 -16.23 7.05 6.77
N MET A 43 -17.50 6.66 6.89
CA MET A 43 -18.21 5.82 5.92
C MET A 43 -18.00 6.17 4.44
N SER A 44 -17.92 7.45 4.09
CA SER A 44 -17.76 7.87 2.69
C SER A 44 -16.39 7.51 2.12
N GLU A 45 -15.34 7.55 2.94
CA GLU A 45 -13.99 7.13 2.55
C GLU A 45 -13.93 5.62 2.35
N VAL A 46 -14.53 4.86 3.27
CA VAL A 46 -14.65 3.40 3.17
C VAL A 46 -15.38 3.00 1.88
N GLU A 47 -16.46 3.71 1.53
CA GLU A 47 -17.16 3.47 0.26
C GLU A 47 -16.30 3.76 -0.96
N ASN A 48 -15.55 4.86 -0.95
CA ASN A 48 -14.67 5.24 -2.06
C ASN A 48 -13.53 4.23 -2.22
N ALA A 49 -12.95 3.75 -1.12
CA ALA A 49 -11.96 2.68 -1.12
C ALA A 49 -12.52 1.37 -1.69
N LEU A 50 -13.73 0.98 -1.28
CA LEU A 50 -14.41 -0.22 -1.80
C LEU A 50 -14.75 -0.11 -3.29
N LYS A 51 -15.11 1.08 -3.78
CA LYS A 51 -15.40 1.34 -5.20
C LYS A 51 -14.13 1.32 -6.05
N SER A 52 -12.98 1.77 -5.50
CA SER A 52 -11.70 1.79 -6.21
C SER A 52 -10.94 0.46 -6.19
N LEU A 53 -11.41 -0.53 -5.41
CA LEU A 53 -10.76 -1.82 -5.22
C LEU A 53 -10.68 -2.62 -6.55
N LYS A 54 -9.46 -3.03 -6.93
CA LYS A 54 -9.25 -3.87 -8.12
C LYS A 54 -9.70 -5.31 -7.85
N ARG A 55 -10.44 -5.88 -8.79
CA ARG A 55 -10.96 -7.26 -8.75
C ARG A 55 -10.01 -8.26 -9.39
N ASN A 56 -10.20 -9.56 -9.13
CA ASN A 56 -9.39 -10.66 -9.63
C ASN A 56 -7.91 -10.52 -9.28
N LYS A 57 -7.62 -10.00 -8.08
CA LYS A 57 -6.28 -9.94 -7.53
C LYS A 57 -6.09 -11.12 -6.58
N SER A 58 -4.92 -11.75 -6.65
CA SER A 58 -4.58 -12.79 -5.69
C SER A 58 -4.62 -12.21 -4.27
N PRO A 59 -5.20 -12.93 -3.30
CA PRO A 59 -5.14 -12.54 -1.89
C PRO A 59 -3.69 -12.32 -1.43
N ARG A 60 -3.49 -11.43 -0.46
CA ARG A 60 -2.18 -11.24 0.15
C ARG A 60 -1.96 -12.36 1.19
N ALA A 61 -0.88 -12.28 1.97
CA ALA A 61 -0.58 -13.20 3.07
C ALA A 61 -1.71 -13.31 4.11
N ASP A 62 -2.58 -12.30 4.19
CA ASP A 62 -3.79 -12.29 5.02
C ASP A 62 -4.89 -13.24 4.51
N GLY A 63 -4.80 -13.74 3.27
CA GLY A 63 -5.81 -14.59 2.65
C GLY A 63 -7.10 -13.86 2.29
N ILE A 64 -7.17 -12.53 2.42
CA ILE A 64 -8.38 -11.74 2.17
C ILE A 64 -8.35 -11.23 0.73
N SER A 65 -9.35 -11.63 -0.05
CA SER A 65 -9.52 -11.18 -1.43
C SER A 65 -10.46 -9.96 -1.52
N SER A 66 -10.33 -9.19 -2.59
CA SER A 66 -11.27 -8.08 -2.85
C SER A 66 -12.70 -8.60 -3.07
N GLU A 67 -12.89 -9.78 -3.66
CA GLU A 67 -14.22 -10.38 -3.82
C GLU A 67 -14.86 -10.74 -2.48
N LEU A 68 -14.08 -11.21 -1.50
CA LEU A 68 -14.59 -11.51 -0.16
C LEU A 68 -15.14 -10.25 0.51
N LEU A 69 -14.37 -9.15 0.48
CA LEU A 69 -14.81 -7.85 1.01
C LEU A 69 -16.07 -7.36 0.30
N LEU A 70 -16.15 -7.51 -1.02
CA LEU A 70 -17.33 -7.08 -1.80
C LEU A 70 -18.58 -7.93 -1.50
N ARG A 71 -18.43 -9.21 -1.15
CA ARG A 71 -19.54 -10.13 -0.83
C ARG A 71 -20.17 -9.90 0.53
N LEU A 72 -19.47 -9.25 1.48
CA LEU A 72 -20.03 -8.92 2.80
C LEU A 72 -21.21 -7.92 2.73
N GLY A 73 -21.51 -7.34 1.56
CA GLY A 73 -22.69 -6.50 1.35
C GLY A 73 -22.64 -5.23 2.18
N GLU A 74 -23.73 -4.87 2.84
CA GLU A 74 -23.79 -3.62 3.62
C GLU A 74 -22.97 -3.66 4.91
N ARG A 75 -22.77 -4.86 5.48
CA ARG A 75 -22.05 -5.03 6.75
C ARG A 75 -20.57 -4.65 6.67
N ARG A 76 -19.97 -4.74 5.48
CA ARG A 76 -18.55 -4.42 5.28
C ARG A 76 -18.22 -2.96 5.59
N ARG A 77 -19.18 -2.04 5.46
CA ARG A 77 -18.90 -0.60 5.63
C ARG A 77 -18.65 -0.30 7.10
N HIS A 78 -19.58 -0.69 7.97
CA HIS A 78 -19.42 -0.56 9.43
C HIS A 78 -18.24 -1.39 9.94
N LEU A 79 -18.09 -2.63 9.50
CA LEU A 79 -16.97 -3.47 9.93
C LEU A 79 -15.60 -2.83 9.61
N LEU A 80 -15.45 -2.23 8.43
CA LEU A 80 -14.20 -1.59 8.02
C LEU A 80 -14.01 -0.22 8.66
N GLU A 81 -15.08 0.54 8.91
CA GLU A 81 -15.03 1.79 9.66
C GLU A 81 -14.58 1.52 11.11
N ASP A 82 -15.25 0.60 11.80
CA ASP A 82 -14.95 0.20 13.17
C ASP A 82 -13.51 -0.33 13.26
N LEU A 83 -13.14 -1.28 12.41
CA LEU A 83 -11.77 -1.84 12.38
C LEU A 83 -10.73 -0.75 12.13
N CYS A 84 -10.96 0.11 11.13
CA CYS A 84 -10.02 1.16 10.82
C CYS A 84 -9.86 2.14 11.97
N ASN A 85 -10.93 2.45 12.73
CA ASN A 85 -10.88 3.38 13.85
C ASN A 85 -10.30 2.75 15.12
N GLU A 86 -10.61 1.48 15.43
CA GLU A 86 -10.13 0.78 16.63
C GLU A 86 -8.65 0.38 16.62
N ILE A 87 -7.98 0.38 15.46
CA ILE A 87 -6.54 0.10 15.41
C ILE A 87 -5.77 1.22 16.14
N GLU A 88 -5.27 0.91 17.34
CA GLU A 88 -4.46 1.80 18.24
C GLU A 88 -3.00 1.96 17.78
N ILE A 89 -2.59 1.29 16.70
CA ILE A 89 -1.23 1.33 16.16
C ILE A 89 -0.83 2.75 15.74
N TRP A 90 -1.82 3.58 15.39
CA TRP A 90 -1.59 4.96 15.00
C TRP A 90 -1.17 5.86 16.17
N GLU A 91 -1.55 5.52 17.40
CA GLU A 91 -1.19 6.29 18.60
C GLU A 91 0.05 5.69 19.27
N SER A 92 0.10 4.36 19.38
CA SER A 92 1.19 3.64 20.06
C SER A 92 2.44 3.44 19.19
N GLY A 93 2.29 3.45 17.86
CA GLY A 93 3.35 3.12 16.91
C GLY A 93 3.81 1.66 16.97
N THR A 94 3.17 0.83 17.79
CA THR A 94 3.52 -0.59 18.01
C THR A 94 2.48 -1.49 17.37
N TRP A 95 2.93 -2.45 16.56
CA TRP A 95 2.09 -3.53 16.08
C TRP A 95 1.79 -4.48 17.24
N PRO A 96 0.54 -4.97 17.40
CA PRO A 96 0.26 -6.06 18.34
C PRO A 96 1.08 -7.29 17.97
N GLU A 97 1.53 -8.05 18.96
CA GLU A 97 2.18 -9.34 18.70
C GLU A 97 1.16 -10.34 18.16
N ASP A 98 1.63 -11.23 17.27
CA ASP A 98 0.84 -12.27 16.59
C ASP A 98 0.21 -13.30 17.54
#